data_AF-A0A2W2C421-F1
#
_entry.id   AF-A0A2W2C421-F1
#
_cell.length_a   1.000
_cell.length_b   1.000
_cell.length_c   1.000
_cell.angle_alpha   90.00
_cell.angle_beta   90.00
_cell.angle_gamma   90.00
#
_symmetry.space_group_name_H-M   'P 1'
#
loop_
_entity.id
_entity.type
_entity.pdbx_description
1 polymer ?
#
loop_
_entity_poly.entity_id
_entity_poly.type
_entity_poly.pdbx_seq_one_letter_code
_entity_poly.pdbx_strand_id
1 'polypeptide(L)' 'MSDFTNPLTAVTRRGRLVLAQREGFLELDAAGERFELLGPFDKPAELGDDVEITGVVAPQGRGVRGTPAMLVRHVRRL' A
#
# COMPACT_ATOMS: atom_id res chain seq x y z
N MET A 1 1.16 7.29 -18.20
CA MET A 1 0.39 6.02 -18.16
C MET A 1 0.70 5.38 -16.82
N SER A 2 -0.30 5.17 -15.99
CA SER A 2 -0.09 4.69 -14.63
C SER A 2 0.18 3.18 -14.71
N ASP A 3 1.36 2.72 -14.27
CA ASP A 3 1.72 1.28 -14.19
C ASP A 3 0.84 0.50 -13.19
N PHE A 4 -0.23 1.12 -12.69
CA PHE A 4 -1.08 0.64 -11.62
C PHE A 4 -2.27 -0.17 -12.14
N THR A 5 -2.52 -0.16 -13.45
CA THR A 5 -3.64 -0.89 -14.08
C THR A 5 -3.30 -2.34 -14.43
N ASN A 6 -2.07 -2.79 -14.24
CA ASN A 6 -1.70 -4.18 -14.53
C ASN A 6 -1.69 -5.02 -13.23
N PRO A 7 -2.82 -5.63 -12.84
CA PRO A 7 -2.87 -6.46 -11.65
C PRO A 7 -1.85 -7.58 -11.73
N LEU A 8 -1.41 -8.09 -10.57
CA LEU A 8 -0.36 -9.12 -10.48
C LEU A 8 1.06 -8.65 -10.89
N THR A 9 1.25 -7.36 -11.15
CA THR A 9 2.58 -6.77 -11.36
C THR A 9 3.21 -6.34 -10.04
N ALA A 10 4.49 -6.66 -9.86
CA ALA A 10 5.27 -6.16 -8.73
C ALA A 10 5.62 -4.68 -8.95
N VAL A 11 5.30 -3.83 -7.97
CA VAL A 11 5.55 -2.39 -8.02
C VAL A 11 6.26 -1.95 -6.75
N THR A 12 7.13 -0.94 -6.89
CA THR A 12 7.75 -0.25 -5.76
C THR A 12 7.18 1.17 -5.67
N ARG A 13 6.77 1.59 -4.47
CA ARG A 13 6.15 2.89 -4.20
C ARG A 13 6.69 3.50 -2.93
N ARG A 14 6.80 4.83 -2.93
CA ARG A 14 7.18 5.63 -1.77
C ARG A 14 6.00 6.47 -1.32
N GLY A 15 5.85 6.60 -0.02
CA GLY A 15 4.77 7.38 0.57
C GLY A 15 4.79 7.28 2.08
N ARG A 16 3.75 7.83 2.70
CA ARG A 16 3.61 7.86 4.15
C ARG A 16 2.61 6.81 4.61
N LEU A 17 2.94 6.08 5.68
CA LEU A 17 1.98 5.19 6.32
C LEU A 17 0.94 6.02 7.08
N VAL A 18 -0.32 5.84 6.73
CA VAL A 18 -1.47 6.50 7.37
C VAL A 18 -2.47 5.46 7.87
N LEU A 19 -3.33 5.87 8.79
CA LEU A 19 -4.39 5.00 9.29
C LEU A 19 -5.33 4.68 8.12
N ALA A 20 -5.62 3.39 7.90
CA ALA A 20 -6.61 3.05 6.90
C ALA A 20 -8.00 3.54 7.34
N GLN A 21 -8.88 3.77 6.36
CA GLN A 21 -10.29 4.05 6.65
C GLN A 21 -11.02 2.85 7.27
N ARG A 22 -10.44 1.65 7.13
CA ARG A 22 -10.92 0.42 7.75
C ARG A 22 -10.12 0.11 9.01
N GLU A 23 -10.82 -0.17 10.11
CA GLU A 23 -10.19 -0.50 11.38
C GLU A 23 -9.21 -1.67 11.24
N GLY A 24 -8.01 -1.49 11.83
CA GLY A 24 -6.96 -2.52 11.90
C GLY A 24 -6.03 -2.61 10.70
N PHE A 25 -6.15 -1.74 9.70
CA PHE A 25 -5.30 -1.72 8.50
C PHE A 25 -4.50 -0.42 8.38
N LEU A 26 -3.46 -0.45 7.54
CA LEU A 26 -2.67 0.72 7.14
C LEU A 26 -2.91 1.04 5.67
N GLU A 27 -2.87 2.33 5.36
CA GLU A 27 -2.86 2.84 4.00
C GLU A 27 -1.51 3.49 3.68
N LEU A 28 -1.07 3.40 2.42
CA LEU A 28 0.03 4.20 1.90
C LEU A 28 -0.55 5.44 1.22
N ASP A 29 -0.23 6.63 1.73
CA ASP A 29 -0.50 7.90 1.04
C ASP A 29 0.70 8.25 0.14
N ALA A 30 0.52 8.11 -1.17
CA ALA A 30 1.56 8.29 -2.17
C ALA A 30 1.05 9.13 -3.34
N ALA A 31 1.66 10.29 -3.57
CA ALA A 31 1.40 11.17 -4.71
C ALA A 31 -0.09 11.52 -4.95
N GLY A 32 -0.88 11.63 -3.86
CA GLY A 32 -2.30 11.97 -3.93
C GLY A 32 -3.23 10.77 -4.09
N GLU A 33 -2.69 9.55 -4.11
CA GLU A 33 -3.45 8.30 -4.11
C GLU A 33 -3.22 7.53 -2.81
N ARG A 34 -4.27 6.84 -2.34
CA ARG A 34 -4.20 6.00 -1.15
C ARG A 34 -4.36 4.53 -1.51
N PHE A 35 -3.52 3.69 -0.91
CA PHE A 35 -3.51 2.26 -1.18
C PHE A 35 -3.71 1.47 0.11
N GLU A 36 -4.68 0.56 0.11
CA GLU A 36 -4.86 -0.39 1.21
C GLU A 36 -3.71 -1.41 1.18
N LEU A 37 -2.99 -1.55 2.29
CA LEU A 37 -1.87 -2.47 2.40
C LEU A 37 -2.35 -3.81 2.98
N LEU A 38 -2.19 -4.88 2.21
CA LEU A 38 -2.62 -6.23 2.55
C LEU A 38 -1.39 -7.09 2.85
N GLY A 39 -1.45 -7.85 3.95
CA GLY A 39 -0.42 -8.83 4.30
C GLY A 39 0.31 -8.48 5.61
N PRO A 40 1.14 -9.42 6.11
CA PRO A 40 1.92 -9.17 7.28
C PRO A 40 3.00 -8.12 6.98
N PHE A 41 2.98 -7.03 7.75
CA PHE A 41 4.11 -6.12 7.82
C PHE A 41 5.21 -6.84 8.60
N ASP A 42 6.24 -7.35 7.93
CA ASP A 42 7.53 -7.52 8.60
C ASP A 42 7.84 -6.14 9.19
N LYS A 43 8.10 -6.06 10.50
CA LYS A 43 7.91 -4.86 11.34
C LYS A 43 9.14 -3.93 11.46
N PRO A 44 9.51 -3.08 10.47
CA PRO A 44 10.34 -1.92 10.77
C PRO A 44 9.64 -0.57 10.56
N ALA A 45 8.38 -0.54 10.13
CA ALA A 45 7.66 0.71 9.84
C ALA A 45 6.42 0.90 10.69
N GLU A 46 6.24 2.11 11.19
CA GLU A 46 5.14 2.52 12.07
C GLU A 46 4.23 3.56 11.40
N LEU A 47 3.05 3.77 11.98
CA LEU A 47 2.14 4.82 11.53
C LEU A 47 2.85 6.17 11.52
N GLY A 48 2.77 6.88 10.40
CA GLY A 48 3.39 8.18 10.20
C GLY A 48 4.79 8.15 9.59
N ASP A 49 5.42 6.97 9.46
CA ASP A 49 6.71 6.82 8.78
C ASP A 49 6.60 7.05 7.27
N ASP A 50 7.65 7.64 6.71
CA ASP A 50 7.92 7.61 5.28
C ASP A 50 8.57 6.26 4.93
N VAL A 51 8.01 5.59 3.93
CA VAL A 51 8.39 4.23 3.57
C VAL A 51 8.51 4.06 2.06
N GLU A 52 9.35 3.11 1.66
CA GLU A 52 9.35 2.47 0.35
C GLU A 52 8.78 1.05 0.50
N ILE A 53 7.72 0.75 -0.26
CA ILE A 53 7.02 -0.53 -0.25
C ILE A 53 7.16 -1.18 -1.61
N THR A 54 7.59 -2.45 -1.63
CA THR A 54 7.49 -3.32 -2.79
C THR A 54 6.39 -4.35 -2.56
N GLY A 55 5.45 -4.42 -3.50
CA GLY A 55 4.30 -5.29 -3.39
C GLY A 55 3.69 -5.61 -4.74
N VAL A 56 2.60 -6.37 -4.73
CA VAL A 56 1.84 -6.73 -5.93
C VAL A 56 0.48 -6.06 -5.88
N VAL A 57 0.08 -5.39 -6.96
CA VAL A 57 -1.25 -4.75 -7.04
C VAL A 57 -2.33 -5.82 -7.04
N ALA A 58 -3.29 -5.72 -6.11
CA ALA A 58 -4.41 -6.62 -6.02
C ALA A 58 -5.44 -6.32 -7.13
N PRO A 59 -5.97 -7.34 -7.82
CA PRO A 59 -6.89 -7.15 -8.95
C PRO A 59 -8.21 -6.48 -8.58
N GLN A 60 -8.67 -6.60 -7.33
CA GLN A 60 -9.81 -5.85 -6.79
C GLN A 60 -9.54 -5.56 -5.31
N GLY A 61 -9.45 -4.28 -4.95
CA GLY A 61 -9.39 -3.88 -3.54
C GLY A 61 -10.69 -4.30 -2.85
N ARG A 62 -10.59 -5.00 -1.72
CA ARG A 62 -11.78 -5.37 -0.91
C ARG A 62 -12.35 -4.19 -0.11
N GLY A 63 -11.79 -2.98 -0.28
CA GLY A 63 -12.20 -1.76 0.39
C GLY A 63 -13.52 -1.17 -0.11
N VAL A 64 -14.13 -0.34 0.73
CA VAL A 64 -15.50 0.22 0.62
C VAL A 64 -15.74 1.10 -0.63
N ARG A 65 -14.71 1.47 -1.40
CA ARG A 65 -14.81 2.48 -2.48
C ARG A 65 -14.01 2.19 -3.76
N GLY A 66 -13.59 0.94 -4.00
CA GLY A 66 -12.71 0.66 -5.14
C GLY A 66 -11.30 1.24 -4.97
N THR A 67 -10.91 1.56 -3.72
CA THR A 67 -9.55 1.92 -3.35
C THR A 67 -8.60 0.82 -3.79
N PRO A 68 -7.53 1.13 -4.54
CA PRO A 68 -6.56 0.13 -4.94
C PRO A 68 -5.88 -0.47 -3.71
N ALA A 69 -5.60 -1.78 -3.77
CA ALA A 69 -4.95 -2.49 -2.69
C ALA A 69 -3.65 -3.14 -3.18
N MET A 70 -2.69 -3.31 -2.27
CA MET A 70 -1.40 -3.90 -2.58
C MET A 70 -1.08 -5.00 -1.57
N LEU A 71 -0.75 -6.20 -2.08
CA LEU A 71 -0.15 -7.24 -1.28
C LEU A 71 1.32 -6.91 -1.03
N VAL A 72 1.64 -6.55 0.20
CA VAL A 72 2.98 -6.14 0.62
C VAL A 72 3.92 -7.33 0.64
N ARG A 73 5.12 -7.15 0.07
CA ARG A 73 6.22 -8.14 0.13
C ARG A 73 7.38 -7.62 0.96
N HIS A 74 7.74 -6.35 0.78
CA HIS A 74 8.83 -5.72 1.50
C HIS A 74 8.48 -4.28 1.85
N VAL A 75 8.88 -3.86 3.04
CA VAL A 75 8.76 -2.48 3.52
C VAL A 75 10.12 -2.03 4.01
N ARG A 76 10.51 -0.82 3.60
CA ARG A 76 11.73 -0.16 4.06
C ARG A 76 11.36 1.24 4.53
N ARG A 77 11.72 1.58 5.78
CA ARG A 77 11.65 2.95 6.28
C ARG A 77 12.70 3.81 5.57
N LEU A 78 12.32 5.04 5.23
CA LEU A 78 13.19 6.04 4.61
C LEU A 78 13.79 7.01 5.64
#